data_AF-A0A2G2LXN9-F1
#
_entry.id   AF-A0A2G2LXN9-F1
#
_cell.length_a   1.000
_cell.length_b   1.000
_cell.length_c   1.000
_cell.angle_alpha   90.00
_cell.angle_beta   90.00
_cell.angle_gamma   90.00
#
_symmetry.space_group_name_H-M   'P 1'
#
loop_
_entity.id
_entity.type
_entity.pdbx_description
1 polymer ?
#
loop_
_entity_poly.entity_id
_entity_poly.type
_entity_poly.pdbx_seq_one_letter_code
_entity_poly.pdbx_strand_id
1 'polypeptide(L)'
;MPNIKTIAIFIILLVVMVSNSVDFFHDFVRDEPVWHLIEESIVITLAFGLIIYIVINLRQKKRDLQALVQELESSEHSLEKSNALIQNARKEYSKVIHKQFDDWQLSHSQQQIALLLLKGLSFNEIAAIRDTKEKTVRQQASEIYKKAGVAGRHVFSAWFFEDFL
;
A
#
# COMPACT_ATOMS: atom_id res chain seq x y z
N MET A 1 -17.26 9.39 -13.10
CA MET A 1 -18.33 10.21 -13.72
C MET A 1 -17.72 10.97 -14.88
N PRO A 2 -18.36 11.05 -16.06
CA PRO A 2 -17.82 11.84 -17.16
C PRO A 2 -17.70 13.30 -16.71
N ASN A 3 -16.54 13.93 -16.99
CA ASN A 3 -16.28 15.30 -16.58
C ASN A 3 -17.31 16.23 -17.25
N ILE A 4 -17.85 17.21 -16.52
CA ILE A 4 -18.81 18.20 -17.06
C ILE A 4 -18.32 18.80 -18.38
N LYS A 5 -17.00 19.03 -18.51
CA LYS A 5 -16.38 19.49 -19.76
C LYS A 5 -16.56 18.51 -20.92
N THR A 6 -16.38 17.22 -20.67
CA THR A 6 -16.54 16.16 -21.68
C THR A 6 -17.99 15.98 -22.08
N ILE A 7 -18.91 16.04 -21.12
CA ILE A 7 -20.36 16.00 -21.40
C ILE A 7 -20.77 17.21 -22.24
N ALA A 8 -20.32 18.41 -21.89
CA ALA A 8 -20.59 19.62 -22.64
C ALA A 8 -20.06 19.54 -24.08
N ILE A 9 -18.82 19.07 -24.28
CA ILE A 9 -18.25 18.87 -25.63
C ILE A 9 -19.09 17.87 -26.44
N PHE A 10 -19.51 16.76 -25.83
CA PHE A 10 -20.33 15.76 -26.52
C PHE A 10 -21.70 16.31 -26.93
N ILE A 11 -22.35 17.07 -26.04
CA ILE A 11 -23.63 17.71 -26.32
C ILE A 11 -23.48 18.74 -27.45
N ILE A 12 -22.44 19.58 -27.42
CA ILE A 12 -22.18 20.58 -28.47
C ILE A 12 -21.96 19.88 -29.82
N LEU A 13 -21.14 18.83 -29.86
CA LEU A 13 -20.89 18.07 -31.08
C LEU A 13 -22.17 17.41 -31.62
N LEU A 14 -23.03 16.89 -30.74
CA LEU A 14 -24.30 16.29 -31.14
C LEU A 14 -25.26 17.33 -31.73
N VAL A 15 -25.33 18.52 -31.14
CA VAL A 15 -26.12 19.64 -31.67
C VAL A 15 -25.61 20.07 -33.04
N VAL A 16 -24.29 20.25 -33.20
CA VAL A 16 -23.69 20.60 -34.50
C VAL A 16 -23.96 19.52 -35.54
N MET A 17 -23.84 18.24 -35.17
CA MET A 17 -24.11 17.13 -36.07
C MET A 17 -25.57 17.09 -36.53
N VAL A 18 -26.53 17.31 -35.61
CA VAL A 18 -27.96 17.33 -35.96
C VAL A 18 -28.30 18.54 -36.83
N SER A 19 -27.80 19.73 -36.49
CA SER A 19 -28.03 20.96 -37.27
C SER A 19 -27.56 20.80 -38.72
N ASN A 20 -26.30 20.40 -38.90
CA ASN A 20 -25.73 20.23 -40.24
C ASN A 20 -26.39 19.08 -41.03
N SER A 21 -26.91 18.04 -40.35
CA SER A 21 -27.63 16.97 -41.05
C SER A 21 -28.98 17.46 -41.60
N VAL A 22 -29.63 18.39 -40.90
CA VAL A 22 -30.90 19.00 -41.33
C VAL A 22 -30.66 19.94 -42.52
N ASP A 23 -29.62 20.77 -42.44
CA ASP A 23 -29.24 21.68 -43.53
C ASP A 23 -28.85 20.90 -44.80
N PHE A 24 -28.03 19.85 -44.67
CA PHE A 24 -27.69 18.94 -45.77
C PHE A 24 -28.91 18.31 -46.45
N PHE A 25 -29.90 17.88 -45.66
CA PHE A 25 -31.12 17.30 -46.21
C PHE A 25 -31.97 18.36 -46.94
N HIS A 26 -32.02 19.58 -46.42
CA HIS A 26 -32.72 20.69 -47.05
C HIS A 26 -32.08 21.11 -48.38
N ASP A 27 -30.75 21.19 -48.42
CA ASP A 27 -29.98 21.62 -49.60
C ASP A 27 -29.96 20.53 -50.68
N PHE A 28 -29.93 19.26 -50.28
CA PHE A 28 -30.06 18.13 -51.21
C PHE A 28 -31.43 18.07 -51.89
N VAL A 29 -32.50 18.45 -51.18
CA VAL A 29 -33.87 18.44 -51.72
C VAL A 29 -34.16 19.67 -52.60
N ARG A 30 -33.42 20.78 -52.42
CA ARG A 30 -33.60 22.04 -53.16
C ARG A 30 -32.68 22.22 -54.37
N ASP A 31 -31.82 21.24 -54.70
CA ASP A 31 -30.81 21.35 -55.78
C ASP A 31 -29.91 22.60 -55.63
N GLU A 32 -29.52 22.92 -54.38
CA GLU A 32 -28.59 24.00 -54.08
C GLU A 32 -27.16 23.68 -54.59
N PRO A 33 -26.27 24.70 -54.74
CA PRO A 33 -24.94 24.51 -55.30
C PRO A 33 -24.13 23.42 -54.59
N VAL A 34 -23.51 22.54 -55.39
CA VAL A 34 -22.72 21.37 -54.93
C VAL A 34 -21.61 21.73 -53.93
N TRP A 35 -21.16 22.99 -53.90
CA TRP A 35 -20.15 23.48 -52.95
C TRP A 35 -20.61 23.40 -51.48
N HIS A 36 -21.87 23.75 -51.19
CA HIS A 36 -22.42 23.67 -49.82
C HIS A 36 -22.51 22.23 -49.32
N LEU A 37 -22.92 21.31 -50.20
CA LEU A 37 -23.01 19.89 -49.92
C LEU A 37 -21.66 19.26 -49.50
N ILE A 38 -20.55 19.76 -50.07
CA ILE A 38 -19.19 19.32 -49.77
C ILE A 38 -18.74 19.85 -48.40
N GLU A 39 -18.98 21.12 -48.11
CA GLU A 39 -18.61 21.74 -46.82
C GLU A 39 -19.27 21.01 -45.64
N GLU A 40 -20.57 20.71 -45.74
CA GLU A 40 -21.32 20.01 -44.70
C GLU A 40 -20.87 18.57 -44.50
N SER A 41 -20.58 17.86 -45.60
CA SER A 41 -20.05 16.49 -45.58
C SER A 41 -18.72 16.40 -44.83
N ILE A 42 -17.85 17.41 -45.00
CA ILE A 42 -16.56 17.48 -44.29
C ILE A 42 -16.79 17.67 -42.78
N VAL A 43 -17.70 18.58 -42.39
CA VAL A 43 -17.97 18.85 -40.97
C VAL A 43 -18.58 17.62 -40.29
N ILE A 44 -19.52 16.93 -40.92
CA ILE A 44 -20.13 15.70 -40.38
C ILE A 44 -19.07 14.62 -40.18
N THR A 45 -18.18 14.43 -41.16
CA THR A 45 -17.10 13.43 -41.08
C THR A 45 -16.12 13.74 -39.95
N LEU A 46 -15.72 15.01 -39.79
CA LEU A 46 -14.82 15.44 -38.71
C LEU A 46 -15.46 15.29 -37.33
N ALA A 47 -16.73 15.68 -37.18
CA ALA A 47 -17.47 15.55 -35.93
C ALA A 47 -17.61 14.07 -35.52
N PHE A 48 -17.93 13.20 -36.47
CA PHE A 48 -18.02 11.76 -36.24
C PHE A 48 -16.69 11.16 -35.81
N GLY A 49 -15.59 11.54 -36.48
CA GLY A 49 -14.23 11.12 -36.12
C GLY A 49 -13.84 11.56 -34.70
N LEU A 50 -14.16 12.79 -34.31
CA LEU A 50 -13.92 13.31 -32.97
C LEU A 50 -14.70 12.55 -31.90
N ILE A 51 -15.97 12.21 -32.16
CA ILE A 51 -16.79 11.41 -31.26
C ILE A 51 -16.16 10.03 -31.04
N ILE A 52 -15.76 9.34 -32.11
CA ILE A 52 -15.09 8.05 -32.02
C ILE A 52 -13.80 8.15 -31.21
N TYR A 53 -12.96 9.16 -31.50
CA TYR A 53 -11.71 9.40 -30.79
C TYR A 53 -11.92 9.59 -29.29
N ILE A 54 -12.89 10.43 -28.90
CA ILE A 54 -13.22 10.67 -27.48
C ILE A 54 -13.70 9.39 -26.81
N VAL A 55 -14.57 8.60 -27.46
CA VAL A 55 -15.09 7.34 -26.91
C VAL A 55 -13.96 6.35 -26.65
N ILE A 56 -13.01 6.19 -27.59
CA ILE A 56 -11.86 5.30 -27.42
C ILE A 56 -10.98 5.78 -26.25
N ASN A 57 -10.64 7.06 -26.22
CA ASN A 57 -9.79 7.64 -25.17
C ASN A 57 -10.41 7.51 -23.76
N LEU A 58 -11.73 7.74 -23.64
CA LEU A 58 -12.44 7.57 -22.37
C LEU A 58 -12.48 6.11 -21.89
N ARG A 59 -12.67 5.17 -22.82
CA ARG A 59 -12.62 3.73 -22.51
C ARG A 59 -11.25 3.32 -22.02
N GLN A 60 -10.18 3.81 -22.66
CA GLN A 60 -8.81 3.50 -22.27
C GLN A 60 -8.48 4.04 -20.87
N LYS A 61 -8.77 5.33 -20.61
CA LYS A 61 -8.60 5.93 -19.28
C LYS A 61 -9.36 5.21 -18.17
N LYS A 62 -10.55 4.70 -18.46
CA LYS A 62 -11.33 3.93 -17.48
C LYS A 62 -10.65 2.59 -17.16
N ARG A 63 -10.08 1.91 -18.15
CA ARG A 63 -9.35 0.65 -17.96
C ARG A 63 -8.08 0.87 -17.15
N ASP A 64 -7.34 1.93 -17.44
CA ASP A 64 -6.10 2.25 -16.73
C ASP A 64 -6.38 2.56 -15.25
N LEU A 65 -7.43 3.36 -14.98
CA LEU A 65 -7.86 3.62 -13.60
C LEU A 65 -8.30 2.35 -12.87
N GLN A 66 -9.02 1.45 -13.54
CA GLN A 66 -9.43 0.18 -12.94
C GLN A 66 -8.24 -0.73 -12.64
N ALA A 67 -7.25 -0.78 -13.53
CA ALA A 67 -6.01 -1.52 -13.30
C ALA A 67 -5.23 -0.95 -12.11
N LEU A 68 -5.15 0.39 -12.00
CA LEU A 68 -4.47 1.06 -10.88
C LEU A 68 -5.14 0.81 -9.53
N VAL A 69 -6.49 0.81 -9.49
CA VAL A 69 -7.26 0.48 -8.28
C VAL A 69 -7.02 -0.97 -7.88
N GLN A 70 -7.04 -1.90 -8.83
CA GLN A 70 -6.77 -3.32 -8.55
C GLN A 70 -5.34 -3.56 -8.04
N GLU A 71 -4.36 -2.85 -8.59
CA GLU A 71 -2.98 -2.91 -8.12
C GLU A 71 -2.87 -2.42 -6.66
N LEU A 72 -3.53 -1.30 -6.33
CA LEU A 72 -3.55 -0.76 -4.98
C LEU A 72 -4.17 -1.75 -3.97
N GLU A 73 -5.35 -2.31 -4.28
CA GLU A 73 -6.02 -3.30 -3.43
C GLU A 73 -5.14 -4.54 -3.19
N SER A 74 -4.43 -5.00 -4.23
CA SER A 74 -3.54 -6.16 -4.12
C SER A 74 -2.34 -5.89 -3.21
N SER A 75 -1.81 -4.67 -3.26
CA SER A 75 -0.68 -4.23 -2.44
C SER A 75 -1.08 -4.08 -0.97
N GLU A 76 -2.21 -3.44 -0.70
CA GLU A 76 -2.75 -3.29 0.66
C GLU A 76 -3.00 -4.65 1.31
N HIS A 77 -3.65 -5.58 0.61
CA HIS A 77 -3.90 -6.92 1.13
C HIS A 77 -2.62 -7.72 1.36
N SER A 78 -1.58 -7.51 0.55
CA SER A 78 -0.27 -8.13 0.75
C SER A 78 0.43 -7.57 2.00
N LEU A 79 0.32 -6.27 2.25
CA LEU A 79 0.83 -5.63 3.46
C LEU A 79 0.08 -6.10 4.71
N GLU A 80 -1.24 -6.18 4.66
CA GLU A 80 -2.05 -6.68 5.80
C GLU A 80 -1.70 -8.12 6.15
N LYS A 81 -1.58 -9.00 5.14
CA LYS A 81 -1.14 -10.39 5.34
C LYS A 81 0.26 -10.46 5.92
N SER A 82 1.20 -9.70 5.37
CA SER A 82 2.59 -9.66 5.88
C SER A 82 2.63 -9.17 7.33
N ASN A 83 1.90 -8.10 7.65
CA ASN A 83 1.77 -7.58 9.01
C ASN A 83 1.15 -8.62 9.95
N ALA A 84 0.09 -9.31 9.55
CA ALA A 84 -0.53 -10.36 10.35
C ALA A 84 0.44 -11.52 10.62
N LEU A 85 1.19 -11.98 9.60
CA LEU A 85 2.21 -13.01 9.73
C LEU A 85 3.33 -12.57 10.69
N ILE A 86 3.85 -11.35 10.53
CA ILE A 86 4.89 -10.79 11.41
C ILE A 86 4.37 -10.66 12.86
N GLN A 87 3.15 -10.20 13.05
CA GLN A 87 2.54 -10.05 14.38
C GLN A 87 2.34 -11.41 15.06
N ASN A 88 1.86 -12.42 14.32
CA ASN A 88 1.69 -13.76 14.84
C ASN A 88 3.04 -14.41 15.18
N ALA A 89 4.04 -14.31 14.29
CA ALA A 89 5.40 -14.77 14.54
C ALA A 89 6.01 -14.10 15.79
N ARG A 90 5.82 -12.78 15.95
CA ARG A 90 6.26 -12.06 17.15
C ARG A 90 5.59 -12.56 18.43
N LYS A 91 4.28 -12.83 18.41
CA LYS A 91 3.54 -13.35 19.57
C LYS A 91 4.02 -14.74 19.95
N GLU A 92 4.21 -15.62 18.97
CA GLU A 92 4.72 -16.97 19.17
C GLU A 92 6.14 -16.94 19.74
N TYR A 93 7.03 -16.13 19.16
CA TYR A 93 8.38 -15.91 19.67
C TYR A 93 8.40 -15.38 21.11
N SER A 94 7.55 -14.39 21.42
CA SER A 94 7.45 -13.85 22.78
C SER A 94 7.03 -14.92 23.78
N LYS A 95 6.16 -15.86 23.39
CA LYS A 95 5.71 -16.97 24.25
C LYS A 95 6.85 -17.95 24.53
N VAL A 96 7.67 -18.27 23.52
CA VAL A 96 8.85 -19.13 23.67
C VAL A 96 9.87 -18.49 24.62
N ILE A 97 10.15 -17.20 24.46
CA ILE A 97 11.06 -16.47 25.36
C ILE A 97 10.57 -16.53 26.81
N HIS A 98 9.30 -16.21 27.05
CA HIS A 98 8.75 -16.20 28.40
C HIS A 98 8.78 -17.59 29.03
N LYS A 99 8.46 -18.64 28.27
CA LYS A 99 8.57 -20.01 28.75
C LYS A 99 10.00 -20.35 29.18
N GLN A 100 10.99 -20.00 28.35
CA GLN A 100 12.39 -20.25 28.71
C GLN A 100 12.83 -19.47 29.95
N PHE A 101 12.36 -18.23 30.10
CA PHE A 101 12.64 -17.44 31.30
C PHE A 101 12.03 -18.04 32.57
N ASP A 102 10.86 -18.66 32.45
CA ASP A 102 10.23 -19.41 33.54
C ASP A 102 11.01 -20.69 33.85
N ASP A 103 11.49 -21.41 32.84
CA ASP A 103 12.31 -22.62 32.99
C ASP A 103 13.66 -22.31 33.70
N TRP A 104 14.27 -21.14 33.42
CA TRP A 104 15.43 -20.63 34.15
C TRP A 104 15.09 -19.97 35.50
N GLN A 105 13.82 -19.97 35.90
CA GLN A 105 13.34 -19.39 37.16
C GLN A 105 13.78 -17.94 37.36
N LEU A 106 13.71 -17.13 36.30
CA LEU A 106 13.99 -15.70 36.36
C LEU A 106 12.87 -14.99 37.12
N SER A 107 13.21 -14.09 38.04
CA SER A 107 12.21 -13.23 38.68
C SER A 107 11.63 -12.24 37.67
N HIS A 108 10.45 -11.68 37.94
CA HIS A 108 9.82 -10.69 37.05
C HIS A 108 10.76 -9.51 36.71
N SER A 109 11.58 -9.06 37.68
CA SER A 109 12.62 -8.04 37.44
C SER A 109 13.73 -8.54 36.52
N GLN A 110 14.16 -9.79 36.66
CA GLN A 110 15.18 -10.40 35.82
C GLN A 110 14.66 -10.62 34.39
N GLN A 111 13.41 -11.06 34.23
CA GLN A 111 12.77 -11.22 32.91
C GLN A 111 12.72 -9.91 32.12
N GLN A 112 12.42 -8.79 32.78
CA GLN A 112 12.44 -7.48 32.15
C GLN A 112 13.84 -7.10 31.63
N ILE A 113 14.89 -7.31 32.44
CA ILE A 113 16.27 -7.06 32.00
C ILE A 113 16.66 -8.01 30.87
N ALA A 114 16.37 -9.30 31.01
CA ALA A 114 16.65 -10.33 30.02
C ALA A 114 16.04 -9.98 28.66
N LEU A 115 14.78 -9.54 28.63
CA LEU A 115 14.11 -9.10 27.40
C LEU A 115 14.79 -7.88 26.77
N LEU A 116 15.22 -6.90 27.58
CA LEU A 116 15.92 -5.72 27.07
C LEU A 116 17.34 -6.07 26.57
N LEU A 117 18.00 -7.05 27.19
CA LEU A 117 19.28 -7.57 26.71
C LEU A 117 19.15 -8.25 25.35
N LEU A 118 18.11 -9.05 25.13
CA LEU A 118 17.79 -9.67 23.83
C LEU A 118 17.48 -8.62 22.76
N LYS A 119 16.87 -7.49 23.14
CA LYS A 119 16.66 -6.34 22.23
C LYS A 119 17.94 -5.59 21.86
N GLY A 120 19.09 -5.97 22.40
CA GLY A 120 20.37 -5.34 22.06
C GLY A 120 20.71 -4.09 22.87
N LEU A 121 19.92 -3.75 23.89
CA LEU A 121 20.18 -2.57 24.74
C LEU A 121 21.41 -2.76 25.63
N SER A 122 22.22 -1.70 25.76
CA SER A 122 23.34 -1.62 26.69
C SER A 122 22.86 -1.52 28.14
N PHE A 123 23.73 -1.82 29.11
CA PHE A 123 23.37 -1.71 30.53
C PHE A 123 22.98 -0.29 30.94
N ASN A 124 23.54 0.73 30.29
CA ASN A 124 23.20 2.14 30.52
C ASN A 124 21.79 2.46 30.04
N GLU A 125 21.40 1.99 28.85
CA GLU A 125 20.05 2.18 28.32
C GLU A 125 19.02 1.43 29.15
N ILE A 126 19.33 0.20 29.57
CA ILE A 126 18.46 -0.59 30.45
C ILE A 126 18.30 0.10 31.81
N ALA A 127 19.39 0.65 32.36
CA ALA A 127 19.37 1.39 33.61
C ALA A 127 18.48 2.64 33.51
N ALA A 128 18.54 3.37 32.40
CA ALA A 128 17.68 4.52 32.13
C ALA A 128 16.20 4.12 31.99
N ILE A 129 15.88 3.04 31.26
CA ILE A 129 14.51 2.55 31.08
C ILE A 129 13.89 2.06 32.39
N ARG A 130 14.69 1.43 33.25
CA ARG A 130 14.24 0.85 34.53
C ARG A 130 14.39 1.78 35.72
N ASP A 131 14.81 3.03 35.51
CA ASP A 131 15.11 4.01 36.56
C ASP A 131 15.97 3.42 37.68
N THR A 132 17.09 2.81 37.30
CA THR A 132 18.00 2.12 38.22
C THR A 132 19.46 2.40 37.88
N LYS A 133 20.40 1.92 38.70
CA LYS A 133 21.84 2.10 38.47
C LYS A 133 22.36 1.05 37.50
N GLU A 134 23.25 1.43 36.58
CA GLU A 134 23.93 0.50 35.66
C GLU A 134 24.58 -0.68 36.41
N LYS A 135 25.22 -0.41 37.55
CA LYS A 135 25.81 -1.44 38.41
C LYS A 135 24.80 -2.51 38.84
N THR A 136 23.57 -2.09 39.16
CA THR A 136 22.47 -3.00 39.53
C THR A 136 22.02 -3.84 38.35
N VAL A 137 21.89 -3.24 37.15
CA VAL A 137 21.58 -3.97 35.92
C VAL A 137 22.66 -5.00 35.61
N ARG A 138 23.94 -4.62 35.71
CA ARG A 138 25.07 -5.52 35.49
C ARG A 138 25.07 -6.70 36.46
N GLN A 139 24.79 -6.46 37.74
CA GLN A 139 24.67 -7.51 38.74
C GLN A 139 23.53 -8.47 38.41
N GLN A 140 22.33 -7.96 38.10
CA GLN A 140 21.20 -8.80 37.72
C GLN A 140 21.46 -9.56 36.41
N ALA A 141 22.15 -8.95 35.43
CA ALA A 141 22.55 -9.62 34.20
C ALA A 141 23.51 -10.80 34.48
N SER A 142 24.47 -10.65 35.38
CA SER A 142 25.34 -11.76 35.79
C SER A 142 24.57 -12.91 36.46
N GLU A 143 23.54 -12.62 37.24
CA GLU A 143 22.66 -13.65 37.81
C GLU A 143 21.83 -14.35 36.73
N ILE A 144 21.32 -13.60 35.75
CA ILE A 144 20.60 -14.16 34.59
C ILE A 144 21.50 -15.12 33.82
N TYR A 145 22.74 -14.73 33.51
CA TYR A 145 23.68 -15.60 32.79
C TYR A 145 23.99 -16.89 33.56
N LYS A 146 24.15 -16.79 34.89
CA LYS A 146 24.35 -17.97 35.75
C LYS A 146 23.15 -18.91 35.72
N LYS A 147 21.93 -18.39 35.81
CA LYS A 147 20.69 -19.19 35.75
C LYS A 147 20.46 -19.82 34.39
N ALA A 148 20.82 -19.11 33.32
CA ALA A 148 20.74 -19.60 31.95
C ALA A 148 21.89 -20.55 31.57
N GLY A 149 22.92 -20.70 32.42
CA GLY A 149 24.07 -21.56 32.14
C GLY A 149 25.00 -21.04 31.03
N VAL A 150 24.98 -19.74 30.75
CA VAL A 150 25.73 -19.12 29.64
C VAL A 150 26.86 -18.22 30.14
N ALA A 151 27.93 -18.10 29.34
CA ALA A 151 29.14 -17.37 29.73
C ALA A 151 28.99 -15.83 29.70
N GLY A 152 27.96 -15.30 29.03
CA GLY A 152 27.75 -13.86 28.95
C GLY A 152 26.71 -13.44 27.91
N ARG A 153 26.65 -12.14 27.65
CA ARG A 153 25.62 -11.49 26.82
C ARG A 153 25.49 -12.06 25.41
N HIS A 154 26.61 -12.28 24.75
CA HIS A 154 26.63 -12.77 23.36
C HIS A 154 26.09 -14.19 23.29
N VAL A 155 26.53 -15.08 24.19
CA VAL A 155 26.05 -16.47 24.27
C VAL A 155 24.58 -16.50 24.69
N PHE A 156 24.18 -15.66 25.65
CA PHE A 156 22.78 -15.52 26.05
C PHE A 156 21.87 -15.15 24.86
N SER A 157 22.30 -14.20 24.04
CA SER A 157 21.52 -13.78 22.86
C SER A 157 21.55 -14.88 21.79
N ALA A 158 22.71 -15.48 21.53
CA ALA A 158 22.89 -16.54 20.56
C ALA A 158 22.02 -17.77 20.86
N TRP A 159 21.86 -18.13 22.14
CA TRP A 159 21.01 -19.24 22.57
C TRP A 159 19.57 -19.09 22.04
N PHE A 160 19.00 -17.88 22.09
CA PHE A 160 17.65 -17.62 21.56
C PHE A 160 17.58 -17.57 20.02
N PHE A 161 18.71 -17.43 19.33
CA PHE A 161 18.78 -17.48 17.87
C PHE A 161 19.07 -18.89 17.34
N GLU A 162 19.69 -19.76 18.14
CA GLU A 162 20.00 -21.14 17.77
C GLU A 162 18.72 -21.98 17.65
N ASP A 163 17.73 -21.75 18.51
CA ASP A 163 16.39 -22.37 18.41
C ASP A 163 15.54 -21.82 17.24
N PHE A 164 16.03 -20.82 16.49
CA PHE A 164 15.32 -20.17 15.38
C PHE A 164 15.80 -20.61 13.98
N LEU A 165 16.95 -21.27 13.87
CA LEU A 165 17.51 -21.81 12.61
C LEU A 165 17.13 -23.27 12.40
#